data_AF-A0A2G5UCB3-F1
#
_entry.id   AF-A0A2G5UCB3-F1
#
_cell.length_a   1.000
_cell.length_b   1.000
_cell.length_c   1.000
_cell.angle_alpha   90.00
_cell.angle_beta   90.00
_cell.angle_gamma   90.00
#
_symmetry.space_group_name_H-M   'P 1'
#
loop_
_entity.id
_entity.type
_entity.pdbx_description
1 polymer ?
#
loop_
_entity_poly.entity_id
_entity_poly.type
_entity_poly.pdbx_seq_one_letter_code
_entity_poly.pdbx_strand_id
1 'polypeptide(L)'
;MPRVIVLAVLASLALYVSGDQIVQGALQKIFPYAAPAKVKALTTNVNKQTAKPAAKTVVTKWIPANWKAAGATVDAKNPLSKQAYAQKKALTFIDFRFSLKKYINYLFVQAVSTKYLTQAEADNMKKMYWAADTKAVNNFTMTTQIFMADASKVGD
;
A
#
# COMPACT_ATOMS: atom_id res chain seq x y z
N MET A 1 8.63 -14.84 -31.90
CA MET A 1 9.04 -13.43 -31.91
C MET A 1 7.97 -12.38 -31.53
N PRO A 2 6.64 -12.62 -31.50
CA PRO A 2 5.69 -11.58 -31.06
C PRO A 2 5.51 -11.46 -29.54
N ARG A 3 5.80 -12.52 -28.77
CA ARG A 3 5.67 -12.52 -27.29
C ARG A 3 6.69 -11.64 -26.56
N VAL A 4 7.89 -11.47 -27.13
CA VAL A 4 9.01 -10.80 -26.45
C VAL A 4 8.87 -9.28 -26.47
N ILE A 5 8.29 -8.72 -27.54
CA ILE A 5 8.08 -7.28 -27.69
C ILE A 5 6.93 -6.80 -26.79
N VAL A 6 5.85 -7.58 -26.68
CA VAL A 6 4.72 -7.30 -25.76
C VAL A 6 5.15 -7.37 -24.28
N LEU A 7 5.99 -8.35 -23.92
CA LEU A 7 6.58 -8.47 -22.59
C LEU A 7 7.57 -7.33 -22.27
N ALA A 8 8.31 -6.83 -23.26
CA ALA A 8 9.24 -5.73 -23.08
C ALA A 8 8.53 -4.38 -22.86
N VAL A 9 7.41 -4.12 -23.54
CA VAL A 9 6.62 -2.89 -23.37
C VAL A 9 5.85 -2.92 -22.03
N LEU A 10 5.31 -4.08 -21.62
CA LEU A 10 4.73 -4.29 -20.27
C LEU A 10 5.77 -4.20 -19.14
N ALA A 11 7.01 -4.62 -19.39
CA ALA A 11 8.13 -4.47 -18.46
C ALA A 11 8.60 -3.02 -18.32
N SER A 12 8.41 -2.18 -19.34
CA SER A 12 8.93 -0.79 -19.38
C SER A 12 8.05 0.20 -18.59
N LEU A 13 6.73 0.01 -18.58
CA LEU A 13 5.76 0.86 -17.87
C LEU A 13 5.54 0.48 -16.38
N ALA A 14 6.03 -0.68 -15.96
CA ALA A 14 6.00 -1.14 -14.57
C ALA A 14 7.17 -0.61 -13.70
N LEU A 15 8.07 0.19 -14.28
CA LEU A 15 9.39 0.54 -13.72
C LEU A 15 9.44 1.79 -12.80
N TYR A 16 8.36 2.53 -12.57
CA TYR A 16 8.47 3.86 -11.94
C TYR A 16 7.93 3.99 -10.50
N VAL A 17 8.41 3.10 -9.61
CA VAL A 17 8.40 3.21 -8.13
C VAL A 17 7.22 2.54 -7.40
N SER A 18 7.56 1.42 -6.77
CA SER A 18 6.75 0.79 -5.72
C SER A 18 7.48 -0.37 -5.04
N GLY A 19 7.52 -0.32 -3.71
CA GLY A 19 7.84 -1.49 -2.90
C GLY A 19 6.58 -2.03 -2.23
N ASP A 20 6.76 -3.10 -1.48
CA ASP A 20 5.82 -3.67 -0.50
C ASP A 20 5.62 -2.76 0.74
N GLN A 21 5.76 -1.45 0.54
CA GLN A 21 5.76 -0.45 1.59
C GLN A 21 4.45 0.32 1.62
N ILE A 22 4.04 0.69 2.83
CA ILE A 22 2.94 1.64 3.04
C ILE A 22 3.43 3.01 2.55
N VAL A 23 2.68 3.64 1.67
CA VAL A 23 2.95 5.02 1.25
C VAL A 23 2.34 6.02 2.23
N GLN A 24 2.97 7.19 2.33
CA GLN A 24 2.55 8.23 3.28
C GLN A 24 1.09 8.63 3.08
N GLY A 25 0.63 8.72 1.82
CA GLY A 25 -0.76 9.10 1.51
C GLY A 25 -1.80 8.18 2.14
N ALA A 26 -1.49 6.90 2.35
CA ALA A 26 -2.42 5.94 2.95
C ALA A 26 -2.69 6.32 4.42
N LEU A 27 -1.62 6.62 5.16
CA LEU A 27 -1.71 7.06 6.54
C LEU A 27 -2.22 8.50 6.65
N GLN A 28 -1.97 9.38 5.68
CA GLN A 28 -2.56 10.73 5.64
C GLN A 28 -4.09 10.68 5.53
N LYS A 29 -4.65 9.75 4.75
CA LYS A 29 -6.10 9.53 4.68
C LYS A 29 -6.70 9.02 5.99
N ILE A 30 -5.90 8.38 6.85
CA ILE A 30 -6.32 7.90 8.18
C ILE A 30 -6.10 8.96 9.26
N PHE A 31 -5.08 9.80 9.11
CA PHE A 31 -4.73 10.89 10.03
C PHE A 31 -4.77 12.25 9.31
N PRO A 32 -5.96 12.70 8.85
CA PRO A 32 -6.08 13.91 8.04
C PRO A 32 -5.73 15.19 8.80
N TYR A 33 -5.76 15.15 10.14
CA TYR A 33 -5.48 16.29 11.02
C TYR A 33 -4.05 16.30 11.57
N ALA A 34 -3.26 15.25 11.30
CA ALA A 34 -1.89 15.16 11.76
C ALA A 34 -0.95 16.00 10.87
N ALA A 35 0.12 16.53 11.46
CA ALA A 35 1.14 17.25 10.69
C ALA A 35 1.78 16.31 9.63
N PRO A 36 1.85 16.69 8.35
CA PRO A 36 2.35 15.82 7.28
C PRO A 36 3.74 15.21 7.56
N ALA A 37 4.65 16.00 8.15
CA ALA A 37 5.97 15.54 8.54
C ALA A 37 5.93 14.40 9.59
N LYS A 38 4.99 14.47 10.53
CA LYS A 38 4.79 13.43 11.55
C LYS A 38 4.22 12.15 10.93
N VAL A 39 3.32 12.28 9.95
CA VAL A 39 2.78 11.13 9.20
C VAL A 39 3.87 10.49 8.33
N LYS A 40 4.75 11.27 7.71
CA LYS A 40 5.93 10.76 6.98
C LYS A 40 6.86 9.94 7.88
N ALA A 41 7.16 10.46 9.07
CA ALA A 41 7.97 9.77 10.07
C ALA A 41 7.31 8.46 10.55
N LEU A 42 5.99 8.51 10.82
CA LEU A 42 5.21 7.32 11.15
C LEU A 42 5.31 6.26 10.05
N THR A 43 5.05 6.66 8.81
CA THR A 43 5.10 5.78 7.62
C THR A 43 6.44 5.07 7.53
N THR A 44 7.53 5.85 7.66
CA THR A 44 8.90 5.32 7.64
C THR A 44 9.13 4.31 8.76
N ASN A 45 8.69 4.61 9.99
CA ASN A 45 8.89 3.73 11.14
C ASN A 45 8.06 2.45 11.07
N VAL A 46 6.85 2.53 10.51
CA VAL A 46 5.98 1.35 10.27
C VAL A 46 6.60 0.45 9.20
N ASN A 47 7.10 1.01 8.09
CA ASN A 47 7.72 0.23 7.01
C ASN A 47 9.02 -0.48 7.41
N LYS A 48 9.68 -0.03 8.48
CA LYS A 48 10.84 -0.74 9.05
C LYS A 48 10.44 -2.04 9.79
N GLN A 49 9.17 -2.21 10.13
CA GLN A 49 8.72 -3.35 10.92
C GLN A 49 8.36 -4.53 10.01
N THR A 50 9.05 -5.65 10.20
CA THR A 50 8.77 -6.90 9.48
C THR A 50 7.67 -7.73 10.13
N ALA A 51 7.33 -7.46 11.39
CA ALA A 51 6.32 -8.17 12.17
C ALA A 51 5.08 -7.31 12.44
N LYS A 52 3.90 -7.90 12.24
CA LYS A 52 2.60 -7.24 12.44
C LYS A 52 2.43 -6.63 13.83
N PRO A 53 2.75 -7.32 14.94
CA PRO A 53 2.64 -6.74 16.28
C PRO A 53 3.55 -5.51 16.46
N ALA A 54 4.78 -5.56 15.94
CA ALA A 54 5.73 -4.46 16.03
C ALA A 54 5.23 -3.22 15.25
N ALA A 55 4.70 -3.41 14.03
CA ALA A 55 4.07 -2.35 13.24
C ALA A 55 2.90 -1.70 14.01
N LYS A 56 2.03 -2.50 14.63
CA LYS A 56 0.91 -2.01 15.44
C LYS A 56 1.39 -1.24 16.67
N THR A 57 2.44 -1.70 17.35
CA THR A 57 3.05 -0.99 18.48
C THR A 57 3.57 0.39 18.08
N VAL A 58 4.24 0.51 16.92
CA VAL A 58 4.69 1.82 16.40
C VAL A 58 3.51 2.77 16.22
N VAL A 59 2.42 2.31 15.59
CA VAL A 59 1.21 3.12 15.38
C VAL A 59 0.57 3.52 16.72
N THR A 60 0.36 2.57 17.63
CA THR A 60 -0.29 2.82 18.93
C THR A 60 0.50 3.81 19.78
N LYS A 61 1.84 3.73 19.80
CA LYS A 61 2.69 4.67 20.55
C LYS A 61 2.70 6.07 19.93
N TRP A 62 2.58 6.16 18.61
CA TRP A 62 2.64 7.44 17.90
C TRP A 62 1.35 8.26 18.06
N ILE A 63 0.19 7.61 18.08
CA ILE A 63 -1.13 8.25 18.03
C ILE A 63 -1.33 9.30 19.12
N PRO A 64 -1.19 9.02 20.43
CA PRO A 64 -1.58 9.96 21.49
C PRO A 64 -0.98 11.36 21.34
N ALA A 65 0.26 11.45 20.84
CA ALA A 65 0.98 12.71 20.70
C ALA A 65 0.88 13.35 19.31
N ASN A 66 0.43 12.63 18.27
CA ASN A 66 0.60 13.08 16.88
C ASN A 66 -0.65 12.91 15.99
N TRP A 67 -1.74 12.31 16.47
CA TRP A 67 -2.93 12.03 15.66
C TRP A 67 -3.63 13.29 15.12
N LYS A 68 -3.39 14.43 15.77
CA LYS A 68 -3.72 15.78 15.28
C LYS A 68 -2.58 16.75 15.58
N ALA A 69 -2.42 17.77 14.75
CA ALA A 69 -1.52 18.88 15.05
C ALA A 69 -2.10 19.78 16.17
N ALA A 70 -1.22 20.46 16.90
CA ALA A 70 -1.65 21.46 17.88
C ALA A 70 -2.43 22.58 17.17
N GLY A 71 -3.58 22.96 17.72
CA GLY A 71 -4.45 23.99 17.13
C GLY A 71 -5.18 23.57 15.84
N ALA A 72 -5.11 22.31 15.42
CA ALA A 72 -5.82 21.85 14.23
C ALA A 72 -7.34 22.00 14.38
N THR A 73 -7.98 22.71 13.45
CA THR A 73 -9.43 22.70 13.29
C THR A 73 -9.85 21.33 12.77
N VAL A 74 -10.63 20.60 13.57
CA VAL A 74 -11.13 19.28 13.22
C VAL A 74 -12.60 19.36 12.83
N ASP A 75 -12.98 18.68 11.75
CA ASP A 75 -14.40 18.48 11.44
C ASP A 75 -14.96 17.41 12.36
N ALA A 76 -15.85 17.81 13.28
CA ALA A 76 -16.51 16.92 14.24
C ALA A 76 -17.40 15.86 13.57
N LYS A 77 -17.87 16.10 12.33
CA LYS A 77 -18.65 15.14 11.56
C LYS A 77 -17.77 14.04 10.97
N ASN A 78 -16.49 14.31 10.72
CA ASN A 78 -15.55 13.30 10.27
C ASN A 78 -15.17 12.37 11.43
N PRO A 79 -15.44 11.05 11.36
CA PRO A 79 -15.09 10.11 12.43
C PRO A 79 -13.60 10.06 12.78
N LEU A 80 -12.71 10.42 11.84
CA LEU A 80 -11.26 10.49 12.06
C LEU A 80 -10.83 11.64 12.97
N SER A 81 -11.75 12.56 13.33
CA SER A 81 -11.55 13.54 14.39
C SER A 81 -11.57 12.90 15.79
N LYS A 82 -11.99 11.64 15.90
CA LYS A 82 -12.01 10.89 17.16
C LYS A 82 -10.79 9.96 17.21
N GLN A 83 -9.90 10.20 18.18
CA GLN A 83 -8.66 9.42 18.34
C GLN A 83 -8.88 7.91 18.33
N ALA A 84 -9.87 7.41 19.10
CA ALA A 84 -10.17 5.99 19.17
C ALA A 84 -10.58 5.39 17.81
N TYR A 85 -11.33 6.16 17.01
CA TYR A 85 -11.74 5.73 15.67
C TYR A 85 -10.55 5.73 14.70
N ALA A 86 -9.75 6.80 14.70
CA ALA A 86 -8.53 6.88 13.89
C ALA A 86 -7.55 5.75 14.24
N GLN A 87 -7.40 5.43 15.52
CA GLN A 87 -6.60 4.31 16.00
C GLN A 87 -7.14 2.97 15.49
N LYS A 88 -8.45 2.70 15.67
CA LYS A 88 -9.07 1.47 15.17
C LYS A 88 -8.84 1.32 13.67
N LYS A 89 -9.08 2.38 12.89
CA LYS A 89 -8.88 2.37 11.43
C LYS A 89 -7.43 2.12 11.03
N ALA A 90 -6.48 2.76 11.72
CA ALA A 90 -5.05 2.55 11.47
C ALA A 90 -4.63 1.10 11.78
N LEU A 91 -5.05 0.55 12.91
CA LEU A 91 -4.72 -0.84 13.29
C LEU A 91 -5.34 -1.86 12.32
N THR A 92 -6.60 -1.66 11.92
CA THR A 92 -7.26 -2.48 10.90
C THR A 92 -6.53 -2.39 9.55
N PHE A 93 -6.08 -1.19 9.16
CA PHE A 93 -5.28 -1.02 7.96
C PHE A 93 -3.96 -1.80 8.03
N ILE A 94 -3.23 -1.75 9.15
CA ILE A 94 -2.02 -2.57 9.34
C ILE A 94 -2.34 -4.07 9.25
N ASP A 95 -3.40 -4.53 9.91
CA ASP A 95 -3.84 -5.93 9.82
C ASP A 95 -4.12 -6.34 8.37
N PHE A 96 -4.85 -5.50 7.61
CA PHE A 96 -5.12 -5.72 6.20
C PHE A 96 -3.83 -5.79 5.37
N ARG A 97 -2.89 -4.86 5.54
CA ARG A 97 -1.62 -4.84 4.78
C ARG A 97 -0.80 -6.09 4.96
N PHE A 98 -0.67 -6.57 6.20
CA PHE A 98 0.08 -7.80 6.48
C PHE A 98 -0.62 -9.04 5.91
N SER A 99 -1.95 -9.12 6.01
CA SER A 99 -2.71 -10.23 5.43
C SER A 99 -2.64 -10.24 3.90
N LEU A 100 -2.76 -9.07 3.26
CA LEU A 100 -2.67 -8.93 1.80
C LEU A 100 -1.31 -9.39 1.27
N LYS A 101 -0.22 -8.92 1.89
CA LYS A 101 1.15 -9.36 1.56
C LYS A 101 1.30 -10.88 1.66
N LYS A 102 0.80 -11.48 2.74
CA LYS A 102 0.84 -12.95 2.91
C LYS A 102 0.04 -13.67 1.82
N TYR A 103 -1.17 -13.20 1.53
CA TYR A 103 -2.05 -13.79 0.53
C TYR A 103 -1.45 -13.72 -0.88
N ILE A 104 -0.97 -12.55 -1.29
CA ILE A 104 -0.32 -12.35 -2.60
C ILE A 104 0.92 -13.24 -2.72
N ASN A 105 1.77 -13.30 -1.69
CA ASN A 105 2.92 -14.19 -1.70
C ASN A 105 2.52 -15.67 -1.79
N TYR A 106 1.48 -16.09 -1.07
CA TYR A 106 0.96 -17.45 -1.15
C TYR A 106 0.47 -17.79 -2.57
N LEU A 107 -0.32 -16.93 -3.20
CA LEU A 107 -0.81 -17.14 -4.57
C LEU A 107 0.32 -17.33 -5.57
N PHE A 108 1.35 -16.47 -5.52
CA PHE A 108 2.48 -16.58 -6.43
C PHE A 108 3.35 -17.81 -6.15
N VAL A 109 3.56 -18.18 -4.88
CA VAL A 109 4.26 -19.42 -4.53
C VAL A 109 3.50 -20.63 -5.09
N GLN A 110 2.18 -20.66 -4.95
CA GLN A 110 1.34 -21.72 -5.50
C GLN A 110 1.39 -21.77 -7.03
N ALA A 111 1.31 -20.61 -7.70
CA ALA A 111 1.39 -20.53 -9.15
C ALA A 111 2.74 -21.06 -9.69
N VAL A 112 3.83 -20.81 -8.97
CA VAL A 112 5.15 -21.35 -9.31
C VAL A 112 5.22 -22.85 -9.04
N SER A 113 4.75 -23.32 -7.86
CA SER A 113 4.83 -24.74 -7.51
C SER A 113 3.97 -25.65 -8.40
N THR A 114 2.85 -25.12 -8.91
CA THR A 114 1.95 -25.80 -9.85
C THR A 114 2.37 -25.64 -11.31
N LYS A 115 3.50 -24.96 -11.58
CA LYS A 115 4.05 -24.70 -12.91
C LYS A 115 3.15 -23.86 -13.82
N TYR A 116 2.18 -23.13 -13.26
CA TYR A 116 1.40 -22.13 -14.01
C TYR A 116 2.24 -20.90 -14.36
N LEU A 117 3.21 -20.54 -13.51
CA LEU A 117 4.18 -19.47 -13.74
C LEU A 117 5.60 -19.99 -13.50
N THR A 118 6.57 -19.43 -14.21
CA THR A 118 7.97 -19.48 -13.79
C THR A 118 8.21 -18.53 -12.62
N GLN A 119 9.30 -18.73 -11.88
CA GLN A 119 9.70 -17.84 -10.78
C GLN A 119 9.88 -16.39 -11.27
N ALA A 120 10.50 -16.21 -12.44
CA ALA A 120 10.73 -14.89 -13.03
C ALA A 120 9.42 -14.17 -13.40
N GLU A 121 8.43 -14.89 -13.94
CA GLU A 121 7.10 -14.33 -14.24
C GLU A 121 6.37 -13.93 -12.95
N ALA A 122 6.42 -14.78 -11.92
CA ALA A 122 5.82 -14.48 -10.62
C ALA A 122 6.44 -13.24 -9.96
N ASP A 123 7.77 -13.07 -10.04
CA ASP A 123 8.45 -11.90 -9.47
C ASP A 123 8.12 -10.62 -10.24
N ASN A 124 8.01 -10.69 -11.57
CA ASN A 124 7.55 -9.57 -12.39
C ASN A 124 6.10 -9.18 -12.06
N MET A 125 5.20 -10.14 -11.92
CA MET A 125 3.81 -9.88 -11.56
C MET A 125 3.66 -9.29 -10.15
N LYS A 126 4.45 -9.77 -9.17
CA LYS A 126 4.52 -9.15 -7.84
C LYS A 126 4.94 -7.69 -7.93
N LYS A 127 5.98 -7.39 -8.70
CA LYS A 127 6.46 -6.03 -8.91
C LYS A 127 5.36 -5.12 -9.50
N MET A 128 4.65 -5.60 -10.52
CA MET A 128 3.51 -4.88 -11.13
C MET A 128 2.38 -4.65 -10.15
N TYR A 129 2.03 -5.66 -9.34
CA TYR A 129 0.99 -5.55 -8.33
C TYR A 129 1.32 -4.46 -7.30
N TRP A 130 2.54 -4.47 -6.76
CA TRP A 130 2.95 -3.45 -5.79
C TRP A 130 3.04 -2.05 -6.41
N ALA A 131 3.33 -1.96 -7.71
CA ALA A 131 3.27 -0.71 -8.49
C ALA A 131 1.87 -0.12 -8.52
N ALA A 132 0.89 -0.94 -8.88
CA ALA A 132 -0.50 -0.52 -8.86
C ALA A 132 -0.96 -0.13 -7.45
N ASP A 133 -0.59 -0.92 -6.43
CA ASP A 133 -0.94 -0.64 -5.03
C ASP A 133 -0.37 0.70 -4.54
N THR A 134 0.88 1.00 -4.88
CA THR A 134 1.56 2.24 -4.51
C THR A 134 0.91 3.45 -5.19
N LYS A 135 0.64 3.35 -6.49
CA LYS A 135 -0.09 4.37 -7.26
C LYS A 135 -1.49 4.62 -6.67
N ALA A 136 -2.16 3.56 -6.24
CA ALA A 136 -3.46 3.63 -5.56
C ALA A 136 -3.39 4.14 -4.11
N VAL A 137 -2.20 4.51 -3.62
CA VAL A 137 -2.00 4.99 -2.26
C VAL A 137 -2.39 3.91 -1.22
N ASN A 138 -1.99 2.67 -1.50
CA ASN A 138 -2.40 1.44 -0.82
C ASN A 138 -3.92 1.28 -0.66
N ASN A 139 -4.70 1.83 -1.61
CA ASN A 139 -6.15 1.82 -1.60
C ASN A 139 -6.74 1.37 -2.94
N PHE A 140 -6.73 0.05 -3.17
CA PHE A 140 -7.32 -0.61 -4.34
C PHE A 140 -8.85 -0.43 -4.51
N THR A 141 -9.54 0.30 -3.65
CA THR A 141 -10.94 0.70 -3.95
C THR A 141 -11.00 1.74 -5.09
N MET A 142 -9.89 2.39 -5.44
CA MET A 142 -9.79 3.34 -6.57
C MET A 142 -9.28 2.71 -7.88
N THR A 143 -8.93 1.42 -7.89
CA THR A 143 -8.23 0.80 -9.05
C THR A 143 -9.13 0.20 -10.11
N THR A 144 -10.46 0.19 -9.98
CA THR A 144 -11.29 -0.49 -11.00
C THR A 144 -11.29 0.22 -12.36
N GLN A 145 -11.09 1.54 -12.41
CA GLN A 145 -10.99 2.28 -13.69
C GLN A 145 -9.55 2.63 -14.09
N ILE A 146 -8.73 3.10 -13.14
CA ILE A 146 -7.37 3.58 -13.46
C ILE A 146 -6.43 2.41 -13.81
N PHE A 147 -6.54 1.26 -13.14
CA PHE A 147 -5.70 0.10 -13.45
C PHE A 147 -6.02 -0.48 -14.83
N MET A 148 -7.31 -0.62 -15.17
CA MET A 148 -7.74 -1.10 -16.48
C MET A 148 -7.35 -0.12 -17.60
N ALA A 149 -7.52 1.19 -17.36
CA ALA A 149 -7.12 2.23 -18.31
C ALA A 149 -5.59 2.30 -18.50
N ASP A 150 -4.80 2.22 -17.42
CA ASP A 150 -3.33 2.24 -17.51
C ASP A 150 -2.80 0.96 -18.14
N ALA A 151 -3.39 -0.22 -17.86
CA ALA A 151 -3.02 -1.48 -18.50
C ALA A 151 -3.36 -1.50 -20.00
N SER A 152 -4.44 -0.82 -20.41
CA SER A 152 -4.83 -0.71 -21.82
C SER A 152 -3.93 0.21 -22.65
N LYS A 153 -3.24 1.18 -22.02
CA LYS A 153 -2.35 2.16 -22.69
C LYS A 153 -0.92 1.65 -22.96
N VAL A 154 -0.60 0.43 -22.52
CA VAL A 154 0.71 -0.19 -22.73
C VAL A 154 0.73 -1.04 -24.01
N GLY A 155 -0.35 -0.99 -24.80
CA GLY A 155 -0.52 -1.73 -26.06
C GLY A 155 -0.60 -0.86 -27.32
N ASP A 156 -0.46 0.46 -27.21
CA ASP A 156 -0.43 1.41 -28.35
C ASP A 156 0.99 1.95 -28.58
#